data_AF-C5YZV8-F1
#
_entry.id   AF-C5YZV8-F1
#
_cell.length_a   1.000
_cell.length_b   1.000
_cell.length_c   1.000
_cell.angle_alpha   90.00
_cell.angle_beta   90.00
_cell.angle_gamma   90.00
#
_symmetry.space_group_name_H-M   'P 1'
#
loop_
_entity.id
_entity.type
_entity.pdbx_description
1 polymer ?
#
loop_
_entity_poly.entity_id
_entity_poly.type
_entity_poly.pdbx_seq_one_letter_code
_entity_poly.pdbx_strand_id
1 'polypeptide(L)'
;MELIISFGPQEQVVWPASVLAGIAMCAAVYDLTRQVSSRCFKGYDGLNEMHKVEWNNRGFSTFHALAAAAVSFYLLLLSDLFSEDGGLIVDRKSWLSDGMFGVSLGYFLTDLAMILWYFPRLGGKEYLLHHGVSMYAISLALLSGKGHFYILMVLFTEATTPFVNLRWYLDLAGRKGSKLYLYNGLALFVGWLVARVILFVYFFAHMYLHFDQVRTVFPLGFYSMLTVPPLLSLMNLVWFWKICKGMVKTLCKTKQSVSAKTD
;
A
#
# COMPACT_ATOMS: atom_id res chain seq x y z
N MET A 1 -27.44 -2.21 -16.33
CA MET A 1 -27.64 -1.35 -15.14
C MET A 1 -26.51 -0.34 -15.14
N GLU A 2 -26.82 0.92 -15.46
CA GLU A 2 -25.87 2.04 -15.40
C GLU A 2 -25.43 2.27 -13.95
N LEU A 3 -24.26 2.88 -13.74
CA LEU A 3 -23.82 3.34 -12.42
C LEU A 3 -24.75 4.48 -11.98
N ILE A 4 -25.86 4.15 -11.34
CA ILE A 4 -26.76 5.15 -10.75
C ILE A 4 -26.10 5.62 -9.46
N ILE A 5 -25.44 6.76 -9.56
CA ILE A 5 -24.88 7.48 -8.41
C ILE A 5 -26.03 8.09 -7.62
N SER A 6 -26.50 7.37 -6.60
CA SER A 6 -27.43 7.88 -5.59
C SER A 6 -26.80 7.66 -4.21
N PHE A 7 -26.12 8.69 -3.70
CA PHE A 7 -25.45 8.64 -2.40
C PHE A 7 -26.42 9.05 -1.29
N GLY A 8 -26.35 8.35 -0.15
CA GLY A 8 -27.02 8.79 1.05
C GLY A 8 -26.40 10.07 1.62
N PRO A 9 -27.10 10.77 2.53
CA PRO A 9 -26.60 11.99 3.16
C PRO A 9 -25.27 11.81 3.91
N GLN A 10 -25.02 10.59 4.40
CA GLN A 10 -23.81 10.27 5.14
C GLN A 10 -22.58 10.17 4.23
N GLU A 11 -22.69 9.49 3.07
CA GLU A 11 -21.56 9.38 2.13
C GLU A 11 -21.11 10.73 1.58
N GLN A 12 -22.07 11.65 1.33
CA GLN A 12 -21.79 13.00 0.85
C GLN A 12 -20.88 13.80 1.79
N VAL A 13 -20.88 13.49 3.08
CA VAL A 13 -20.02 14.14 4.08
C VAL A 13 -18.76 13.32 4.35
N VAL A 14 -18.91 12.00 4.55
CA VAL A 14 -17.81 11.13 4.97
C VAL A 14 -16.71 11.08 3.92
N TRP A 15 -17.02 10.96 2.63
CA TRP A 15 -15.96 10.78 1.62
C TRP A 15 -15.11 12.04 1.43
N PRO A 16 -15.68 13.25 1.20
CA PRO A 16 -14.85 14.45 1.06
C PRO A 16 -14.07 14.75 2.34
N ALA A 17 -14.71 14.60 3.51
CA ALA A 17 -14.03 14.79 4.80
C ALA A 17 -12.85 13.83 4.98
N SER A 18 -13.01 12.56 4.60
CA SER A 18 -11.95 11.55 4.71
C SER A 18 -10.82 11.77 3.71
N VAL A 19 -11.11 12.22 2.48
CA VAL A 19 -10.09 12.62 1.50
C VAL A 19 -9.28 13.80 2.03
N LEU A 20 -9.95 14.83 2.54
CA LEU A 20 -9.29 15.99 3.16
C LEU A 20 -8.47 15.58 4.38
N ALA A 21 -8.96 14.65 5.20
CA ALA A 21 -8.23 14.09 6.33
C ALA A 21 -6.95 13.35 5.88
N GLY A 22 -7.02 12.60 4.77
CA GLY A 22 -5.84 11.97 4.17
C GLY A 22 -4.79 12.97 3.69
N ILE A 23 -5.21 14.06 3.05
CA ILE A 23 -4.31 15.15 2.62
C ILE A 23 -3.68 15.86 3.83
N ALA A 24 -4.51 16.20 4.82
CA ALA A 24 -4.06 16.84 6.05
C ALA A 24 -3.08 15.95 6.84
N MET A 25 -3.35 14.63 6.89
CA MET A 25 -2.44 13.64 7.47
C MET A 25 -1.09 13.65 6.75
N CYS A 26 -1.06 13.65 5.42
CA CYS A 26 0.18 13.71 4.66
C CYS A 26 1.01 14.95 5.03
N ALA A 27 0.39 16.14 5.05
CA ALA A 27 1.07 17.38 5.42
C ALA A 27 1.60 17.33 6.86
N ALA A 28 0.77 16.93 7.82
CA ALA A 28 1.14 16.87 9.23
C ALA A 28 2.28 15.88 9.49
N VAL A 29 2.20 14.67 8.91
CA VAL A 29 3.23 13.65 9.08
C VAL A 29 4.51 14.00 8.32
N TYR A 30 4.42 14.68 7.17
CA TYR A 30 5.60 15.20 6.47
C TYR A 30 6.40 16.17 7.34
N ASP A 31 5.72 17.15 7.94
CA ASP A 31 6.34 18.14 8.83
C ASP A 31 6.85 17.52 10.13
N LEU A 32 6.09 16.60 10.73
CA LEU A 32 6.53 15.85 11.90
C LEU A 32 7.77 15.02 11.58
N THR A 33 7.79 14.32 10.46
CA THR A 33 8.94 13.52 10.00
C THR A 33 10.16 14.41 9.85
N ARG A 34 10.01 15.59 9.22
CA ARG A 34 11.09 16.57 9.09
C ARG A 34 11.64 17.02 10.45
N GLN A 35 10.77 17.39 11.38
CA GLN A 35 11.15 17.88 12.71
C GLN A 35 11.81 16.81 13.58
N VAL A 36 11.25 15.60 13.60
CA VAL A 36 11.83 14.46 14.31
C VAL A 36 13.16 14.08 13.69
N SER A 37 13.26 14.10 12.36
CA SER A 37 14.47 13.70 11.65
C SER A 37 15.64 14.65 11.89
N SER A 38 15.43 15.96 11.82
CA SER A 38 16.50 16.94 12.11
C SER A 38 16.99 16.87 13.57
N ARG A 39 16.11 16.55 14.52
CA ARG A 39 16.47 16.45 15.94
C ARG A 39 17.14 15.12 16.31
N CYS A 40 16.66 14.02 15.74
CA CYS A 40 17.05 12.67 16.19
C CYS A 40 18.10 12.01 15.28
N PHE A 41 18.21 12.44 14.01
CA PHE A 41 19.06 11.80 13.02
C PHE A 41 20.10 12.79 12.48
N LYS A 42 21.30 12.78 13.07
CA LYS A 42 22.41 13.67 12.68
C LYS A 42 22.75 13.68 11.18
N GLY A 43 22.46 12.59 10.47
CA GLY A 43 22.69 12.49 9.03
C GLY A 43 21.65 13.22 8.16
N TYR A 44 20.48 13.56 8.71
CA TYR A 44 19.37 14.15 7.95
C TYR A 44 19.69 15.56 7.45
N ASP A 45 20.29 16.41 8.27
CA ASP A 45 20.57 17.81 7.89
C ASP A 45 21.61 17.90 6.77
N GLY A 46 22.52 16.93 6.70
CA GLY A 46 23.53 16.80 5.65
C GLY A 46 23.02 16.19 4.34
N LEU A 47 21.76 15.75 4.27
CA LEU A 47 21.15 15.27 3.02
C LEU A 47 20.95 16.43 2.05
N ASN A 48 21.07 16.14 0.75
CA ASN A 48 20.62 17.08 -0.28
C ASN A 48 19.09 17.23 -0.24
N GLU A 49 18.59 18.32 -0.84
CA GLU A 49 17.17 18.67 -0.77
C GLU A 49 16.25 17.58 -1.34
N MET A 50 16.66 16.88 -2.40
CA MET A 50 15.87 15.81 -2.97
C MET A 50 15.77 14.60 -2.03
N HIS A 51 16.86 14.22 -1.38
CA HIS A 51 16.84 13.15 -0.38
C HIS A 51 16.02 13.54 0.85
N LYS A 52 15.99 14.81 1.25
CA LYS A 52 15.09 15.28 2.33
C LYS A 52 13.62 15.17 1.92
N VAL A 53 13.29 15.53 0.68
CA VAL A 53 11.93 15.37 0.14
C VAL A 53 11.52 13.89 0.14
N GLU A 54 12.34 12.99 -0.41
CA GLU A 54 12.05 11.56 -0.41
C GLU A 54 11.99 10.98 1.02
N TRP A 55 12.88 11.43 1.91
CA TRP A 55 12.90 11.02 3.31
C TRP A 55 11.59 11.34 4.02
N ASN A 56 11.10 12.57 3.89
CA ASN A 56 9.88 13.01 4.55
C ASN A 56 8.63 12.41 3.90
N ASN A 57 8.63 12.22 2.58
CA ASN A 57 7.57 11.55 1.85
C ASN A 57 7.39 10.08 2.30
N ARG A 58 8.52 9.39 2.52
CA ARG A 58 8.52 8.04 3.12
C ARG A 58 7.92 7.99 4.53
N GLY A 59 7.90 9.11 5.25
CA GLY A 59 7.29 9.22 6.57
C GLY A 59 5.78 9.07 6.51
N PHE A 60 5.10 9.89 5.70
CA PHE A 60 3.63 9.82 5.60
C PHE A 60 3.15 8.55 4.90
N SER A 61 3.91 8.00 3.93
CA SER A 61 3.56 6.71 3.32
C SER A 61 3.68 5.55 4.31
N THR A 62 4.66 5.57 5.22
CA THR A 62 4.71 4.59 6.32
C THR A 62 3.52 4.73 7.28
N PHE A 63 3.12 5.96 7.61
CA PHE A 63 1.96 6.18 8.47
C PHE A 63 0.66 5.68 7.83
N HIS A 64 0.39 6.06 6.57
CA HIS A 64 -0.77 5.57 5.82
C HIS A 64 -0.77 4.04 5.74
N ALA A 65 0.36 3.45 5.38
CA ALA A 65 0.48 2.00 5.24
C ALA A 65 0.11 1.24 6.53
N LEU A 66 0.57 1.72 7.68
CA LEU A 66 0.23 1.13 8.98
C LEU A 66 -1.28 1.27 9.29
N ALA A 67 -1.85 2.44 9.05
CA ALA A 67 -3.28 2.68 9.26
C ALA A 67 -4.15 1.82 8.33
N ALA A 68 -3.84 1.81 7.03
CA ALA A 68 -4.54 1.02 6.02
C ALA A 68 -4.45 -0.49 6.31
N ALA A 69 -3.27 -0.99 6.69
CA ALA A 69 -3.09 -2.38 7.08
C ALA A 69 -3.88 -2.73 8.34
N ALA A 70 -3.84 -1.89 9.38
CA ALA A 70 -4.56 -2.14 10.64
C ALA A 70 -6.08 -2.16 10.44
N VAL A 71 -6.63 -1.17 9.73
CA VAL A 71 -8.08 -1.11 9.44
C VAL A 71 -8.50 -2.27 8.55
N SER A 72 -7.72 -2.60 7.53
CA SER A 72 -8.02 -3.74 6.65
C SER A 72 -7.98 -5.06 7.40
N PHE A 73 -6.98 -5.27 8.26
CA PHE A 73 -6.90 -6.46 9.11
C PHE A 73 -8.11 -6.59 10.03
N TYR A 74 -8.49 -5.50 10.72
CA TYR A 74 -9.67 -5.48 11.57
C TYR A 74 -10.94 -5.83 10.79
N LEU A 75 -11.18 -5.16 9.66
CA LEU A 75 -12.41 -5.35 8.89
C LEU A 75 -12.49 -6.74 8.24
N LEU A 76 -11.36 -7.27 7.74
CA LEU A 76 -11.33 -8.56 7.05
C LEU A 76 -11.36 -9.77 7.99
N LEU A 77 -10.75 -9.67 9.17
CA LEU A 77 -10.47 -10.84 10.01
C LEU A 77 -11.08 -10.79 11.42
N LEU A 78 -11.38 -9.60 11.95
CA LEU A 78 -11.85 -9.45 13.33
C LEU A 78 -13.30 -8.97 13.42
N SER A 79 -13.79 -8.23 12.42
CA SER A 79 -15.15 -7.73 12.38
C SER A 79 -16.10 -8.70 11.67
N ASP A 80 -17.38 -8.66 12.02
CA ASP A 80 -18.41 -9.47 11.36
C ASP A 80 -18.84 -8.94 9.97
N LEU A 81 -18.17 -7.90 9.45
CA LEU A 81 -18.57 -7.24 8.19
C LEU A 81 -18.63 -8.21 7.01
N PHE A 82 -17.73 -9.19 6.96
CA PHE A 82 -17.62 -10.16 5.86
C PHE A 82 -17.89 -11.62 6.32
N SER A 83 -18.67 -11.82 7.38
CA SER A 83 -19.09 -13.16 7.84
C SER A 83 -19.94 -13.93 6.81
N GLU A 84 -19.95 -15.26 6.82
CA GLU A 84 -20.65 -16.04 5.77
C GLU A 84 -22.17 -15.75 5.72
N ASP A 85 -22.79 -15.37 6.83
CA ASP A 85 -24.25 -15.18 6.96
C ASP A 85 -24.78 -13.87 6.33
N GLY A 86 -23.90 -12.93 5.96
CA GLY A 86 -24.29 -11.55 5.61
C GLY A 86 -24.64 -11.25 4.15
N GLY A 87 -25.39 -12.07 3.40
CA GLY A 87 -25.70 -11.74 1.97
C GLY A 87 -24.45 -11.62 1.06
N LEU A 88 -24.56 -10.93 -0.08
CA LEU A 88 -23.48 -10.88 -1.10
C LEU A 88 -22.25 -10.09 -0.60
N ILE A 89 -21.06 -10.72 -0.57
CA ILE A 89 -19.80 -10.11 -0.11
C ILE A 89 -19.46 -8.84 -0.90
N VAL A 90 -19.75 -8.85 -2.21
CA VAL A 90 -19.49 -7.70 -3.10
C VAL A 90 -20.28 -6.45 -2.77
N ASP A 91 -21.38 -6.56 -2.01
CA ASP A 91 -22.26 -5.44 -1.64
C ASP A 91 -22.01 -4.92 -0.23
N ARG A 92 -21.10 -5.56 0.53
CA ARG A 92 -20.88 -5.22 1.93
C ARG A 92 -19.85 -4.12 2.08
N LYS A 93 -20.22 -3.11 2.85
CA LYS A 93 -19.36 -2.00 3.25
C LYS A 93 -19.70 -1.49 4.66
N SER A 94 -18.82 -0.70 5.22
CA SER A 94 -19.03 0.03 6.47
C SER A 94 -18.53 1.47 6.36
N TRP A 95 -19.01 2.35 7.25
CA TRP A 95 -18.50 3.72 7.37
C TRP A 95 -16.98 3.76 7.58
N LEU A 96 -16.42 2.75 8.26
CA LEU A 96 -14.98 2.66 8.49
C LEU A 96 -14.23 2.30 7.19
N SER A 97 -14.77 1.40 6.37
CA SER A 97 -14.20 1.12 5.04
C SER A 97 -14.31 2.34 4.11
N ASP A 98 -15.45 3.04 4.11
CA ASP A 98 -15.65 4.27 3.36
C ASP A 98 -14.62 5.34 3.77
N GLY A 99 -14.44 5.53 5.08
CA GLY A 99 -13.46 6.47 5.63
C GLY A 99 -12.02 6.11 5.28
N MET A 100 -11.63 4.85 5.41
CA MET A 100 -10.27 4.40 5.07
C MET A 100 -9.98 4.53 3.58
N PHE A 101 -10.97 4.30 2.71
CA PHE A 101 -10.84 4.50 1.27
C PHE A 101 -10.68 5.98 0.95
N GLY A 102 -11.47 6.86 1.55
CA GLY A 102 -11.32 8.31 1.41
C GLY A 102 -9.94 8.80 1.86
N VAL A 103 -9.48 8.40 3.06
CA VAL A 103 -8.13 8.72 3.54
C VAL A 103 -7.05 8.20 2.59
N SER A 104 -7.23 7.00 2.03
CA SER A 104 -6.29 6.42 1.06
C SER A 104 -6.27 7.19 -0.25
N LEU A 105 -7.42 7.67 -0.76
CA LEU A 105 -7.44 8.57 -1.92
C LEU A 105 -6.70 9.88 -1.65
N GLY A 106 -6.90 10.50 -0.49
CA GLY A 106 -6.17 11.71 -0.10
C GLY A 106 -4.65 11.50 -0.03
N TYR A 107 -4.23 10.34 0.50
CA TYR A 107 -2.83 9.91 0.51
C TYR A 107 -2.28 9.71 -0.91
N PHE A 108 -2.90 8.84 -1.71
CA PHE A 108 -2.41 8.52 -3.06
C PHE A 108 -2.41 9.76 -3.96
N LEU A 109 -3.36 10.67 -3.81
CA LEU A 109 -3.40 11.93 -4.54
C LEU A 109 -2.21 12.82 -4.17
N THR A 110 -1.94 12.97 -2.86
CA THR A 110 -0.83 13.79 -2.37
C THR A 110 0.51 13.20 -2.80
N ASP A 111 0.70 11.88 -2.67
CA ASP A 111 1.94 11.22 -3.06
C ASP A 111 2.15 11.28 -4.59
N LEU A 112 1.09 11.04 -5.37
CA LEU A 112 1.15 11.18 -6.82
C LEU A 112 1.50 12.61 -7.24
N ALA A 113 0.92 13.63 -6.61
CA ALA A 113 1.22 15.02 -6.90
C ALA A 113 2.71 15.33 -6.64
N MET A 114 3.28 14.82 -5.54
CA MET A 114 4.71 14.94 -5.26
C MET A 114 5.57 14.20 -6.29
N ILE A 115 5.21 12.96 -6.64
CA ILE A 115 5.92 12.15 -7.65
C ILE A 115 5.95 12.89 -8.99
N LEU A 116 4.82 13.46 -9.43
CA LEU A 116 4.72 14.22 -10.67
C LEU A 116 5.54 15.51 -10.62
N TRP A 117 5.48 16.24 -9.50
CA TRP A 117 6.22 17.49 -9.32
C TRP A 117 7.73 17.30 -9.39
N TYR A 118 8.22 16.19 -8.84
CA TYR A 118 9.65 15.86 -8.80
C TYR A 118 10.05 14.82 -9.86
N PHE A 119 9.20 14.51 -10.84
CA PHE A 119 9.48 13.48 -11.83
C PHE A 119 10.70 13.85 -12.71
N PRO A 120 11.63 12.91 -13.01
CA PRO A 120 11.67 11.50 -12.63
C PRO A 120 12.55 11.22 -11.39
N ARG A 121 12.82 12.23 -10.55
CA ARG A 121 13.74 12.12 -9.39
C ARG A 121 13.08 11.50 -8.16
N LEU A 122 11.77 11.69 -7.99
CA LEU A 122 10.98 11.04 -6.94
C LEU A 122 10.09 9.95 -7.57
N GLY A 123 10.34 8.70 -7.20
CA GLY A 123 9.58 7.56 -7.73
C GLY A 123 9.97 7.16 -9.15
N GLY A 124 9.07 6.46 -9.83
CA GLY A 124 9.30 5.81 -11.12
C GLY A 124 7.97 5.54 -11.83
N LYS A 125 8.01 5.13 -13.09
CA LYS A 125 6.80 4.90 -13.91
C LYS A 125 5.90 3.82 -13.30
N GLU A 126 6.48 2.83 -12.62
CA GLU A 126 5.74 1.81 -11.89
C GLU A 126 4.91 2.40 -10.74
N TYR A 127 5.39 3.46 -10.08
CA TYR A 127 4.65 4.11 -9.00
C TYR A 127 3.51 4.96 -9.56
N LEU A 128 3.70 5.64 -10.70
CA LEU A 128 2.61 6.34 -11.40
C LEU A 128 1.47 5.38 -11.76
N LEU A 129 1.82 4.23 -12.34
CA LEU A 129 0.84 3.20 -12.69
C LEU A 129 0.13 2.67 -11.43
N HIS A 130 0.90 2.29 -10.39
CA HIS A 130 0.38 1.79 -9.13
C HIS A 130 -0.61 2.77 -8.47
N HIS A 131 -0.23 4.04 -8.37
CA HIS A 131 -1.08 5.08 -7.76
C HIS A 131 -2.33 5.33 -8.59
N GLY A 132 -2.19 5.43 -9.92
CA GLY A 132 -3.31 5.66 -10.83
C GLY A 132 -4.36 4.55 -10.75
N VAL A 133 -3.93 3.29 -10.86
CA VAL A 133 -4.87 2.15 -10.82
C VAL A 133 -5.47 1.93 -9.42
N SER A 134 -4.71 2.25 -8.36
CA SER A 134 -5.22 2.18 -6.98
C SER A 134 -6.29 3.22 -6.73
N MET A 135 -6.04 4.49 -7.10
CA MET A 135 -7.05 5.54 -6.97
C MET A 135 -8.28 5.28 -7.82
N TYR A 136 -8.10 4.79 -9.05
CA TYR A 136 -9.20 4.37 -9.90
C TYR A 136 -10.07 3.30 -9.23
N ALA A 137 -9.46 2.23 -8.72
CA ALA A 137 -10.18 1.12 -8.09
C ALA A 137 -10.90 1.55 -6.80
N ILE A 138 -10.22 2.33 -5.94
CA ILE A 138 -10.80 2.85 -4.70
C ILE A 138 -11.96 3.82 -5.00
N SER A 139 -11.80 4.72 -5.97
CA SER A 139 -12.87 5.65 -6.37
C SER A 139 -14.08 4.89 -6.91
N LEU A 140 -13.84 3.86 -7.73
CA LEU A 140 -14.91 3.04 -8.27
C LEU A 140 -15.66 2.27 -7.18
N ALA A 141 -14.94 1.75 -6.18
CA ALA A 141 -15.55 1.07 -5.03
C ALA A 141 -16.39 2.03 -4.19
N LEU A 142 -15.87 3.23 -3.87
CA LEU A 142 -16.65 4.27 -3.18
C LEU A 142 -17.90 4.63 -3.96
N LEU A 143 -17.76 5.07 -5.22
CA LEU A 143 -18.87 5.54 -6.06
C LEU A 143 -19.97 4.49 -6.29
N SER A 144 -19.63 3.20 -6.18
CA SER A 144 -20.61 2.12 -6.33
C SER A 144 -21.07 1.50 -5.01
N GLY A 145 -20.35 1.73 -3.92
CA GLY A 145 -20.50 1.01 -2.66
C GLY A 145 -20.17 -0.49 -2.75
N LYS A 146 -19.52 -0.95 -3.82
CA LYS A 146 -19.26 -2.37 -4.09
C LYS A 146 -17.78 -2.72 -4.05
N GLY A 147 -17.49 -3.99 -3.78
CA GLY A 147 -16.14 -4.56 -3.86
C GLY A 147 -15.20 -4.14 -2.72
N HIS A 148 -15.73 -3.62 -1.61
CA HIS A 148 -14.91 -3.17 -0.48
C HIS A 148 -14.02 -4.28 0.08
N PHE A 149 -14.53 -5.51 0.16
CA PHE A 149 -13.76 -6.69 0.57
C PHE A 149 -12.43 -6.79 -0.19
N TYR A 150 -12.49 -6.73 -1.51
CA TYR A 150 -11.34 -6.87 -2.39
C TYR A 150 -10.39 -5.66 -2.31
N ILE A 151 -10.91 -4.43 -2.20
CA ILE A 151 -10.07 -3.24 -1.99
C ILE A 151 -9.35 -3.30 -0.64
N LEU A 152 -10.00 -3.76 0.43
CA LEU A 152 -9.36 -3.93 1.74
C LEU A 152 -8.24 -4.97 1.70
N MET A 153 -8.40 -6.07 0.95
CA MET A 153 -7.30 -7.03 0.73
C MET A 153 -6.10 -6.36 0.03
N VAL A 154 -6.36 -5.52 -0.97
CA VAL A 154 -5.31 -4.77 -1.66
C VAL A 154 -4.65 -3.75 -0.72
N LEU A 155 -5.42 -3.00 0.07
CA LEU A 155 -4.88 -2.05 1.06
C LEU A 155 -4.09 -2.74 2.16
N PHE A 156 -4.46 -3.95 2.58
CA PHE A 156 -3.68 -4.74 3.52
C PHE A 156 -2.26 -5.04 3.01
N THR A 157 -2.06 -5.06 1.68
CA THR A 157 -0.71 -5.26 1.11
C THR A 157 0.26 -4.11 1.40
N GLU A 158 -0.24 -2.94 1.80
CA GLU A 158 0.60 -1.84 2.28
C GLU A 158 1.32 -2.16 3.59
N ALA A 159 0.94 -3.24 4.30
CA ALA A 159 1.69 -3.74 5.47
C ALA A 159 3.19 -3.98 5.19
N THR A 160 3.59 -4.16 3.92
CA THR A 160 4.99 -4.31 3.54
C THR A 160 5.76 -2.99 3.37
N THR A 161 5.05 -1.87 3.15
CA THR A 161 5.62 -0.54 2.84
C THR A 161 6.54 -0.01 3.95
N PRO A 162 6.23 -0.18 5.26
CA PRO A 162 7.16 0.20 6.32
C PRO A 162 8.53 -0.48 6.22
N PHE A 163 8.59 -1.76 5.78
CA PHE A 163 9.86 -2.46 5.60
C PHE A 163 10.64 -1.94 4.39
N VAL A 164 9.94 -1.57 3.30
CA VAL A 164 10.54 -0.92 2.13
C VAL A 164 11.16 0.41 2.53
N ASN A 165 10.41 1.26 3.25
CA ASN A 165 10.87 2.57 3.68
C ASN A 165 12.02 2.47 4.69
N LEU A 166 11.92 1.58 5.68
CA LEU A 166 13.01 1.34 6.63
C LEU A 166 14.29 0.86 5.93
N ARG A 167 14.16 -0.01 4.92
CA ARG A 167 15.32 -0.47 4.13
C ARG A 167 15.98 0.69 3.41
N TRP A 168 15.20 1.59 2.84
CA TRP A 168 15.71 2.79 2.17
C TRP A 168 16.41 3.74 3.14
N TYR A 169 15.82 4.02 4.31
CA TYR A 169 16.45 4.87 5.33
C TYR A 169 17.81 4.31 5.77
N LEU A 170 17.89 2.99 5.98
CA LEU A 170 19.14 2.33 6.35
C LEU A 170 20.17 2.32 5.21
N ASP A 171 19.72 2.21 3.95
CA ASP A 171 20.59 2.33 2.78
C ASP A 171 21.23 3.72 2.72
N LEU A 172 20.38 4.76 2.74
CA LEU A 172 20.80 6.15 2.68
C LEU A 172 21.72 6.55 3.84
N ALA A 173 21.50 5.98 5.03
CA ALA A 173 22.37 6.16 6.20
C ALA A 173 23.68 5.34 6.14
N GLY A 174 23.98 4.64 5.04
CA GLY A 174 25.18 3.81 4.89
C GLY A 174 25.18 2.54 5.76
N ARG A 175 24.01 2.10 6.25
CA ARG A 175 23.88 1.01 7.25
C ARG A 175 23.55 -0.37 6.65
N LYS A 176 23.92 -0.63 5.39
CA LYS A 176 23.71 -1.94 4.72
C LYS A 176 24.34 -3.12 5.45
N GLY A 177 25.43 -2.91 6.19
CA GLY A 177 26.12 -3.95 6.95
C GLY A 177 25.49 -4.25 8.33
N SER A 178 24.47 -3.51 8.75
CA SER A 178 23.88 -3.67 10.09
C SER A 178 22.96 -4.90 10.19
N LYS A 179 22.86 -5.50 11.39
CA LYS A 179 21.90 -6.58 11.66
C LYS A 179 20.45 -6.14 11.39
N LEU A 180 20.12 -4.88 11.68
CA LEU A 180 18.80 -4.31 11.41
C LEU A 180 18.48 -4.30 9.91
N TYR A 181 19.43 -3.96 9.04
CA TYR A 181 19.24 -4.02 7.58
C TYR A 181 18.99 -5.45 7.08
N LEU A 182 19.66 -6.44 7.68
CA LEU A 182 19.47 -7.85 7.39
C LEU A 182 18.09 -8.34 7.84
N TYR A 183 17.72 -8.14 9.10
CA TYR A 183 16.43 -8.58 9.65
C TYR A 183 15.25 -7.87 8.97
N ASN A 184 15.36 -6.57 8.70
CA ASN A 184 14.35 -5.87 7.92
C ASN A 184 14.26 -6.43 6.49
N GLY A 185 15.38 -6.82 5.87
CA GLY A 185 15.38 -7.48 4.56
C GLY A 185 14.66 -8.83 4.57
N LEU A 186 14.85 -9.62 5.61
CA LEU A 186 14.15 -10.89 5.80
C LEU A 186 12.65 -10.67 6.05
N ALA A 187 12.30 -9.73 6.93
CA ALA A 187 10.91 -9.34 7.19
C ALA A 187 10.21 -8.83 5.92
N LEU A 188 10.89 -7.99 5.12
CA LEU A 188 10.39 -7.55 3.81
C LEU A 188 10.14 -8.72 2.87
N PHE A 189 11.06 -9.69 2.79
CA PHE A 189 10.88 -10.87 1.94
C PHE A 189 9.67 -11.71 2.36
N VAL A 190 9.58 -12.07 3.64
CA VAL A 190 8.48 -12.89 4.17
C VAL A 190 7.15 -12.15 4.06
N GLY A 191 7.14 -10.87 4.45
CA GLY A 191 5.96 -10.01 4.36
C GLY A 191 5.47 -9.88 2.92
N TRP A 192 6.37 -9.72 1.95
CA TRP A 192 6.00 -9.65 0.53
C TRP A 192 5.41 -10.97 0.02
N LEU A 193 6.03 -12.11 0.37
CA LEU A 193 5.50 -13.41 0.00
C LEU A 193 4.08 -13.61 0.54
N VAL A 194 3.87 -13.32 1.82
CA VAL A 194 2.56 -13.54 2.46
C VAL A 194 1.52 -12.52 1.99
N ALA A 195 1.80 -11.23 2.15
CA ALA A 195 0.80 -10.18 1.93
C ALA A 195 0.59 -9.82 0.45
N ARG A 196 1.55 -10.09 -0.44
CA ARG A 196 1.47 -9.68 -1.86
C ARG A 196 1.45 -10.83 -2.87
N VAL A 197 1.90 -12.03 -2.49
CA VAL A 197 1.83 -13.22 -3.38
C VAL A 197 0.73 -14.17 -2.92
N ILE A 198 0.84 -14.70 -1.71
CA ILE A 198 -0.14 -15.67 -1.17
C ILE A 198 -1.52 -15.04 -1.04
N LEU A 199 -1.61 -13.80 -0.52
CA LEU A 199 -2.88 -13.10 -0.43
C LEU A 199 -3.55 -12.90 -1.80
N PHE A 200 -2.78 -12.64 -2.86
CA PHE A 200 -3.34 -12.51 -4.21
C PHE A 200 -3.79 -13.87 -4.77
N VAL A 201 -3.10 -14.96 -4.44
CA VAL A 201 -3.60 -16.31 -4.76
C VAL A 201 -4.96 -16.55 -4.09
N TYR A 202 -5.07 -16.23 -2.80
CA TYR A 202 -6.34 -16.32 -2.07
C TYR A 202 -7.42 -15.37 -2.66
N PHE A 203 -7.06 -14.13 -2.99
CA PHE A 203 -7.93 -13.17 -3.66
C PHE A 203 -8.55 -13.76 -4.93
N PHE A 204 -7.72 -14.32 -5.83
CA PHE A 204 -8.20 -14.87 -7.09
C PHE A 204 -9.02 -16.14 -6.89
N ALA A 205 -8.63 -17.00 -5.94
CA ALA A 205 -9.42 -18.18 -5.58
C ALA A 205 -10.80 -17.78 -5.04
N HIS A 206 -10.86 -16.84 -4.11
CA HIS A 206 -12.11 -16.32 -3.54
C HIS A 206 -12.99 -15.69 -4.63
N MET A 207 -12.41 -14.87 -5.51
CA MET A 207 -13.13 -14.26 -6.62
C MET A 207 -13.68 -15.30 -7.61
N TYR A 208 -12.95 -16.39 -7.86
CA TYR A 208 -13.40 -17.50 -8.70
C TYR A 208 -14.54 -18.30 -8.05
N LEU A 209 -14.43 -18.57 -6.75
CA LEU A 209 -15.45 -19.31 -6.00
C LEU A 209 -16.75 -18.50 -5.83
N HIS A 210 -16.66 -17.17 -5.78
CA HIS A 210 -17.80 -16.24 -5.69
C HIS A 210 -18.06 -15.48 -7.00
N PHE A 211 -17.76 -16.10 -8.14
CA PHE A 211 -17.84 -15.45 -9.45
C PHE A 211 -19.28 -15.05 -9.83
N ASP A 212 -20.27 -15.79 -9.33
CA ASP A 212 -21.68 -15.44 -9.41
C ASP A 212 -21.98 -14.07 -8.79
N GLN A 213 -21.40 -13.76 -7.63
CA GLN A 213 -21.52 -12.45 -6.99
C GLN A 213 -20.78 -11.38 -7.78
N VAL A 214 -19.58 -11.69 -8.29
CA VAL A 214 -18.80 -10.73 -9.10
C VAL A 214 -19.58 -10.29 -10.35
N ARG A 215 -20.35 -11.18 -10.96
CA ARG A 215 -21.22 -10.87 -12.11
C ARG A 215 -22.40 -9.94 -11.79
N THR A 216 -22.78 -9.77 -10.52
CA THR A 216 -23.87 -8.86 -10.14
C THR A 216 -23.41 -7.41 -10.00
N VAL A 217 -22.10 -7.17 -10.04
CA VAL A 217 -21.53 -5.82 -10.08
C VAL A 217 -21.86 -5.18 -11.44
N PHE A 218 -22.03 -3.86 -11.44
CA PHE A 218 -22.23 -3.07 -12.66
C PHE A 218 -21.09 -3.30 -13.68
N PRO A 219 -21.33 -3.14 -15.00
CA PRO A 219 -20.41 -3.63 -16.03
C PRO A 219 -18.97 -3.13 -15.89
N LEU A 220 -18.77 -1.84 -15.62
CA LEU A 220 -17.43 -1.29 -15.43
C LEU A 220 -16.74 -1.95 -14.23
N GLY A 221 -17.41 -2.04 -13.07
CA GLY A 221 -16.86 -2.70 -11.88
C GLY A 221 -16.50 -4.17 -12.12
N PHE A 222 -17.33 -4.91 -12.85
CA PHE A 222 -17.04 -6.29 -13.26
C PHE A 222 -15.72 -6.37 -14.04
N TYR A 223 -15.56 -5.57 -15.11
CA TYR A 223 -14.32 -5.59 -15.90
C TYR A 223 -13.11 -5.09 -15.10
N SER A 224 -13.28 -4.10 -14.23
CA SER A 224 -12.20 -3.62 -13.35
C SER A 224 -11.73 -4.69 -12.39
N MET A 225 -12.64 -5.47 -11.78
CA MET A 225 -12.30 -6.59 -10.90
C MET A 225 -11.54 -7.71 -11.63
N LEU A 226 -11.76 -7.88 -12.94
CA LEU A 226 -11.03 -8.86 -13.75
C LEU A 226 -9.71 -8.36 -14.33
N THR A 227 -9.42 -7.05 -14.29
CA THR A 227 -8.25 -6.46 -14.96
C THR A 227 -7.28 -5.78 -14.01
N VAL A 228 -7.77 -5.04 -13.02
CA VAL A 228 -6.91 -4.30 -12.07
C VAL A 228 -6.15 -5.24 -11.12
N PRO A 229 -6.78 -6.24 -10.46
CA PRO A 229 -6.03 -7.14 -9.57
C PRO A 229 -4.96 -7.96 -10.30
N PRO A 230 -5.18 -8.53 -11.51
CA PRO A 230 -4.10 -9.16 -12.27
C PRO A 230 -2.93 -8.21 -12.57
N LEU A 231 -3.21 -6.96 -12.95
CA LEU A 231 -2.17 -5.96 -13.18
C LEU A 231 -1.34 -5.71 -11.92
N LEU A 232 -2.00 -5.48 -10.77
CA LEU A 232 -1.32 -5.30 -9.48
C LEU A 232 -0.52 -6.54 -9.07
N SER A 233 -1.05 -7.74 -9.33
CA SER A 233 -0.36 -9.00 -9.07
C SER A 233 0.92 -9.13 -9.90
N LEU A 234 0.89 -8.77 -11.19
CA LEU A 234 2.09 -8.78 -12.03
C LEU A 234 3.16 -7.81 -11.51
N MET A 235 2.76 -6.61 -11.10
CA MET A 235 3.68 -5.64 -10.48
C MET A 235 4.29 -6.21 -9.18
N ASN A 236 3.48 -6.84 -8.34
CA ASN A 236 3.92 -7.50 -7.12
C ASN A 236 4.94 -8.62 -7.39
N LEU A 237 4.76 -9.41 -8.45
CA LEU A 237 5.73 -10.45 -8.85
C LEU A 237 7.05 -9.85 -9.35
N VAL A 238 7.00 -8.77 -10.13
CA VAL A 238 8.21 -8.06 -10.60
C VAL A 238 9.01 -7.51 -9.42
N TRP A 239 8.34 -6.89 -8.44
CA TRP A 239 9.00 -6.40 -7.23
C TRP A 239 9.50 -7.54 -6.35
N PHE A 240 8.73 -8.63 -6.20
CA PHE A 240 9.17 -9.80 -5.44
C PHE A 240 10.45 -10.40 -6.03
N TRP A 241 10.53 -10.51 -7.36
CA TRP A 241 11.74 -10.92 -8.06
C TRP A 241 12.95 -10.04 -7.74
N LYS A 242 12.77 -8.71 -7.66
CA LYS A 242 13.84 -7.79 -7.23
C LYS A 242 14.27 -8.05 -5.77
N ILE A 243 13.32 -8.33 -4.88
CA ILE A 243 13.59 -8.65 -3.47
C ILE A 243 14.35 -9.98 -3.36
N CYS A 244 13.92 -11.03 -4.06
CA CYS A 244 14.61 -12.32 -4.13
C CYS A 244 16.07 -12.15 -4.57
N LYS A 245 16.30 -11.42 -5.67
CA LYS A 245 17.66 -11.12 -6.14
C LYS A 245 18.49 -10.39 -5.10
N GLY A 246 17.91 -9.40 -4.42
CA GLY A 246 18.58 -8.66 -3.34
C GLY A 246 18.96 -9.55 -2.15
N MET A 247 18.09 -10.51 -1.80
CA MET A 247 18.33 -11.44 -0.71
C MET A 247 19.41 -12.47 -1.04
N VAL A 248 19.37 -13.07 -2.23
CA VAL A 248 20.43 -13.99 -2.72
C VAL A 248 21.80 -13.31 -2.69
N LYS A 249 21.88 -12.06 -3.18
CA LYS A 249 23.13 -11.27 -3.15
C LYS A 249 23.64 -11.05 -1.72
N THR A 250 22.75 -10.85 -0.76
CA THR A 250 23.12 -10.62 0.66
C THR A 250 23.66 -11.91 1.28
N LEU A 251 22.97 -13.05 1.08
CA LEU A 251 23.37 -14.36 1.61
C LEU A 251 24.71 -14.84 1.03
N CYS A 252 24.91 -14.68 -0.28
CA CYS A 252 26.18 -15.07 -0.92
C CYS A 252 27.37 -14.27 -0.37
N LYS A 253 27.20 -12.96 -0.12
CA LYS A 253 28.26 -12.12 0.47
C LYS A 253 28.60 -12.53 1.90
N THR A 254 27.59 -12.87 2.71
CA THR A 254 27.82 -13.36 4.08
C THR A 254 28.62 -14.66 4.05
N LYS A 255 28.27 -15.61 3.16
CA LYS A 255 29.00 -16.88 3.02
C LYS A 255 30.48 -16.66 2.65
N GLN A 256 30.77 -15.75 1.73
CA GLN A 256 32.15 -15.39 1.36
C GLN A 256 32.91 -14.75 2.53
N SER A 257 32.27 -13.85 3.30
CA SER A 257 32.92 -13.19 4.45
C SER A 257 33.20 -14.13 5.63
N VAL A 258 32.40 -15.21 5.78
CA VAL A 258 32.62 -16.24 6.80
C VAL A 258 33.77 -17.15 6.38
N SER A 259 33.81 -17.59 5.12
CA SER A 259 34.91 -18.41 4.58
C SER A 259 36.26 -17.71 4.69
N ALA A 260 36.33 -16.41 4.39
CA ALA A 260 37.56 -15.62 4.48
C ALA A 260 38.04 -15.32 5.91
N LYS A 261 37.27 -15.67 6.94
CA LYS A 261 37.67 -15.55 8.37
C LYS A 261 38.09 -16.89 8.97
N THR A 262 37.85 -18.00 8.28
CA THR A 262 38.21 -19.35 8.69
C THR A 262 39.49 -19.87 8.02
N ASP A 263 40.00 -19.13 7.03
CA ASP A 263 41.32 -19.29 6.42
C ASP A 263 42.33 -18.32 7.06
#